data_AF-A0A0R3W8W7-F1
#
_entry.id   AF-A0A0R3W8W7-F1
#
_cell.length_a   1.000
_cell.length_b   1.000
_cell.length_c   1.000
_cell.angle_alpha   90.00
_cell.angle_beta   90.00
_cell.angle_gamma   90.00
#
_symmetry.space_group_name_H-M   'P 1'
#
loop_
_entity.id
_entity.type
_entity.pdbx_description
1 polymer ?
#
loop_
_entity_poly.entity_id
_entity_poly.type
_entity_poly.pdbx_seq_one_letter_code
_entity_poly.pdbx_strand_id
1 'polypeptide(L)'
;MQRLADTLDLPVERSAISETCCLGAAIAAGVGAGIWGTYAEAVQCVGEQSAKLPPSEASKAPQTRFTPNPASVACMESRYFHWTTVCTHALAAHDSELAYGEPSVALNSLLKFTK
;
A
#
# COMPACT_ATOMS: atom_id res chain seq x y z
N MET A 1 2.32 7.51 -8.13
CA MET A 1 3.25 6.37 -8.02
C MET A 1 4.71 6.79 -8.05
N GLN A 2 5.15 7.66 -8.96
CA GLN A 2 6.55 8.15 -8.96
C GLN A 2 7.00 8.75 -7.61
N ARG A 3 6.19 9.65 -7.03
CA ARG A 3 6.50 10.21 -5.70
C ARG A 3 6.64 9.15 -4.60
N LEU A 4 5.86 8.06 -4.67
CA LEU A 4 5.97 6.96 -3.70
C LEU A 4 7.30 6.23 -3.86
N ALA A 5 7.71 5.94 -5.11
CA ALA A 5 9.02 5.34 -5.38
C ALA A 5 10.17 6.24 -4.92
N ASP A 6 10.07 7.55 -5.18
CA ASP A 6 11.06 8.54 -4.75
C ASP A 6 11.11 8.71 -3.22
N THR A 7 9.97 8.60 -2.51
CA THR A 7 9.94 8.70 -1.04
C THR A 7 10.45 7.43 -0.37
N LEU A 8 10.19 6.26 -0.94
CA LEU A 8 10.64 4.97 -0.37
C LEU A 8 12.08 4.63 -0.76
N ASP A 9 12.67 5.32 -1.73
CA ASP A 9 13.92 4.93 -2.41
C ASP A 9 13.89 3.47 -2.91
N LEU A 10 12.70 3.01 -3.32
CA LEU A 10 12.44 1.65 -3.77
C LEU A 10 11.62 1.66 -5.06
N PRO A 11 11.85 0.72 -5.99
CA PRO A 11 11.02 0.60 -7.17
C PRO A 11 9.59 0.21 -6.77
N VAL A 12 8.61 0.88 -7.36
CA VAL A 12 7.19 0.62 -7.12
C VAL A 12 6.57 0.02 -8.37
N GLU A 13 5.93 -1.12 -8.20
CA GLU A 13 5.11 -1.76 -9.23
C GLU A 13 3.63 -1.52 -8.96
N ARG A 14 2.90 -1.15 -10.01
CA ARG A 14 1.46 -0.98 -9.97
C ARG A 14 0.83 -2.04 -10.86
N SER A 15 -0.05 -2.84 -10.27
CA SER A 15 -0.86 -3.81 -11.02
C SER A 15 -1.62 -3.13 -12.16
N ALA A 16 -1.75 -3.84 -13.28
CA ALA A 16 -2.59 -3.43 -14.40
C ALA A 16 -4.09 -3.65 -14.12
N ILE A 17 -4.42 -4.44 -13.10
CA ILE A 17 -5.78 -4.77 -12.69
C ILE A 17 -6.30 -3.65 -11.78
N SER A 18 -7.41 -3.02 -12.18
CA SER A 18 -8.02 -1.92 -11.40
C SER A 18 -8.64 -2.41 -10.08
N GLU A 19 -9.39 -3.51 -10.14
CA GLU A 19 -10.20 -4.01 -9.02
C GLU A 19 -9.53 -5.21 -8.32
N THR A 20 -8.33 -4.99 -7.77
CA THR A 20 -7.58 -6.04 -7.06
C THR A 20 -8.31 -6.61 -5.84
N CYS A 21 -9.16 -5.80 -5.19
CA CYS A 21 -10.00 -6.23 -4.08
C CYS A 21 -11.05 -7.27 -4.53
N CYS A 22 -11.82 -6.97 -5.57
CA CYS A 22 -12.80 -7.88 -6.15
C CYS A 22 -12.15 -9.17 -6.66
N LEU A 23 -10.96 -9.06 -7.27
CA LEU A 23 -10.19 -10.20 -7.70
C LEU A 23 -9.81 -11.12 -6.53
N GLY A 24 -9.34 -10.56 -5.42
CA GLY A 24 -9.03 -11.33 -4.21
C GLY A 24 -10.25 -12.05 -3.64
N ALA A 25 -11.42 -11.38 -3.61
CA ALA A 25 -12.68 -11.99 -3.18
C ALA A 25 -13.10 -13.15 -4.11
N ALA A 26 -12.95 -12.99 -5.42
CA ALA A 26 -13.25 -14.03 -6.40
C ALA A 26 -12.33 -15.25 -6.25
N ILE A 27 -11.03 -15.03 -6.02
CA ILE A 27 -10.05 -16.09 -5.73
C ILE A 27 -10.46 -16.85 -4.47
N ALA A 28 -10.75 -16.14 -3.38
CA ALA A 28 -11.18 -16.74 -2.12
C ALA A 28 -12.46 -17.57 -2.28
N ALA A 29 -13.46 -17.05 -2.99
CA ALA A 29 -14.69 -17.77 -3.29
C ALA A 29 -14.44 -19.01 -4.15
N GLY A 30 -13.54 -18.94 -5.14
CA GLY A 30 -13.21 -20.08 -5.98
C GLY A 30 -12.49 -21.20 -5.22
N VAL A 31 -11.58 -20.87 -4.31
CA VAL A 31 -10.97 -21.85 -3.41
C VAL A 31 -12.02 -22.46 -2.48
N GLY A 32 -12.89 -21.64 -1.88
CA GLY A 32 -13.98 -22.11 -1.02
C GLY A 32 -15.02 -22.99 -1.74
N ALA A 33 -15.24 -22.74 -3.04
CA ALA A 33 -16.10 -23.55 -3.89
C ALA A 33 -15.42 -24.84 -4.41
N GLY A 34 -14.13 -25.04 -4.13
CA GLY A 34 -13.35 -26.18 -4.61
C GLY A 34 -12.96 -26.11 -6.09
N ILE A 35 -13.03 -24.93 -6.72
CA ILE A 35 -12.56 -24.71 -8.10
C ILE A 35 -11.03 -24.78 -8.17
N TRP A 36 -10.35 -24.23 -7.16
CA TRP A 36 -8.91 -24.34 -6.97
C TRP A 36 -8.63 -25.08 -5.67
N GLY A 37 -7.58 -25.91 -5.66
CA GLY A 37 -7.20 -26.67 -4.48
C GLY A 37 -6.54 -25.81 -3.41
N THR A 38 -5.80 -24.78 -3.82
CA THR A 38 -5.12 -23.86 -2.89
C THR A 38 -5.16 -22.41 -3.37
N TYR A 39 -4.98 -21.47 -2.44
CA TYR A 39 -4.81 -20.05 -2.76
C TYR A 39 -3.60 -19.79 -3.67
N ALA A 40 -2.48 -20.47 -3.43
CA ALA A 40 -1.26 -20.28 -4.22
C ALA A 40 -1.48 -20.67 -5.70
N GLU A 41 -2.16 -21.79 -5.92
CA GLU A 41 -2.58 -22.25 -7.24
C GLU A 41 -3.49 -21.22 -7.94
N ALA A 42 -4.53 -20.75 -7.23
CA ALA A 42 -5.47 -19.78 -7.78
C ALA A 42 -4.78 -18.47 -8.19
N VAL A 43 -3.89 -17.95 -7.34
CA VAL A 43 -3.11 -16.73 -7.63
C VAL A 43 -2.19 -16.94 -8.83
N GLN A 44 -1.52 -18.09 -8.94
CA GLN A 44 -0.65 -18.41 -10.07
C GLN A 44 -1.45 -18.44 -11.38
N CYS A 45 -2.58 -19.15 -11.42
CA CYS A 45 -3.44 -19.22 -12.61
C CYS A 45 -3.90 -17.84 -13.08
N VAL A 46 -4.32 -16.99 -12.14
CA VAL A 46 -4.76 -15.61 -12.43
C VAL A 46 -3.60 -14.75 -12.94
N GLY A 47 -2.41 -14.88 -12.35
CA GLY A 47 -1.20 -14.17 -12.79
C GLY A 47 -0.79 -14.53 -14.21
N GLU A 48 -0.82 -15.82 -14.56
CA GLU A 48 -0.50 -16.29 -15.91
C GLU A 48 -1.50 -15.79 -16.96
N GLN A 49 -2.79 -15.70 -16.62
CA GLN A 49 -3.82 -15.15 -17.50
C GLN A 49 -3.63 -13.64 -17.72
N SER A 50 -3.29 -12.90 -16.67
CA SER A 50 -2.99 -11.46 -16.78
C SER A 50 -1.74 -11.19 -17.62
N ALA A 51 -0.77 -12.10 -17.66
CA ALA A 51 0.45 -11.98 -18.47
C ALA A 51 0.23 -12.36 -19.96
N LYS A 52 -0.76 -13.21 -20.24
CA LYS A 52 -1.10 -13.67 -21.61
C LYS A 52 -1.96 -12.68 -22.40
N LEU A 53 -2.63 -11.74 -21.74
CA LEU A 53 -3.41 -10.72 -22.43
C LEU A 53 -2.44 -9.78 -23.18
N PRO A 54 -2.50 -9.70 -24.53
CA PRO A 54 -1.59 -8.83 -25.27
C PRO A 54 -1.83 -7.37 -24.84
N PRO A 55 -0.80 -6.51 -24.87
CA PRO A 55 -0.97 -5.07 -24.70
C PRO A 55 -1.68 -4.52 -25.95
N SER A 56 -2.95 -4.83 -26.12
CA SER A 56 -3.82 -4.20 -27.10
C SER A 56 -3.87 -2.72 -26.74
N GLU A 57 -3.37 -1.86 -27.64
CA GLU A 57 -3.16 -0.40 -27.47
C GLU A 57 -1.89 0.00 -26.68
N ALA A 58 -0.73 -0.57 -27.03
CA ALA A 58 0.60 -0.31 -26.44
C ALA A 58 1.14 1.15 -26.51
N SER A 59 0.36 2.14 -26.94
CA SER A 59 0.77 3.56 -26.93
C SER A 59 0.16 4.38 -25.78
N LYS A 60 -0.82 3.82 -25.05
CA LYS A 60 -1.45 4.45 -23.86
C LYS A 60 -1.49 3.51 -22.63
N ALA A 61 -0.67 2.47 -22.60
CA ALA A 61 -0.57 1.61 -21.44
C ALA A 61 0.03 2.42 -20.27
N PRO A 62 -0.70 2.61 -19.15
CA PRO A 62 -0.20 3.41 -18.05
C PRO A 62 1.01 2.74 -17.40
N GLN A 63 2.07 3.53 -17.10
CA GLN A 63 3.31 3.04 -16.49
C GLN A 63 3.03 2.09 -15.31
N THR A 64 3.59 0.89 -15.40
CA THR A 64 3.42 -0.19 -14.41
C THR A 64 4.57 -0.28 -13.42
N ARG A 65 5.76 0.23 -13.78
CA ARG A 65 6.94 0.25 -12.91
C ARG A 65 7.49 1.67 -12.80
N PHE A 66 7.75 2.10 -11.58
CA PHE A 66 8.29 3.41 -11.23
C PHE A 66 9.61 3.21 -10.49
N THR A 67 10.71 3.66 -11.06
CA THR A 67 12.04 3.60 -10.45
C THR A 67 12.33 4.91 -9.72
N PRO A 68 13.02 4.88 -8.56
CA PRO A 68 13.35 6.10 -7.83
C PRO A 68 14.23 7.03 -8.68
N ASN A 69 13.93 8.33 -8.64
CA ASN A 69 14.81 9.35 -9.19
C ASN A 69 15.75 9.87 -8.10
N PRO A 70 17.09 9.71 -8.22
CA PRO A 70 18.04 10.10 -7.17
C PRO A 70 17.96 11.58 -6.78
N ALA A 71 17.65 12.47 -7.74
CA ALA A 71 17.48 13.90 -7.45
C ALA A 71 16.21 14.17 -6.61
N SER A 72 15.13 13.40 -6.84
CA SER A 72 13.89 13.49 -6.06
C SER A 72 14.06 12.90 -4.67
N VAL A 73 14.78 11.78 -4.53
CA VAL A 73 14.98 11.04 -3.26
C VAL A 73 15.55 11.96 -2.19
N ALA A 74 16.64 12.69 -2.50
CA ALA A 74 17.24 13.63 -1.55
C ALA A 74 16.26 14.73 -1.08
N CYS A 75 15.41 15.22 -1.98
CA CYS A 75 14.36 16.18 -1.62
C CYS A 75 13.25 15.53 -0.76
N MET A 76 12.86 14.30 -1.09
CA MET A 76 11.83 13.57 -0.36
C MET A 76 12.27 13.17 1.05
N GLU A 77 13.55 12.87 1.26
CA GLU A 77 14.11 12.57 2.58
C GLU A 77 13.92 13.76 3.54
N SER A 78 14.27 14.97 3.11
CA SER A 78 14.06 16.19 3.91
C SER A 78 12.57 16.42 4.22
N ARG A 79 11.67 16.13 3.26
CA ARG A 79 10.22 16.24 3.46
C ARG A 79 9.67 15.17 4.40
N TYR A 80 10.24 13.97 4.35
CA TYR A 80 9.90 12.89 5.26
C TYR A 80 10.23 13.27 6.70
N PHE A 81 11.42 13.81 6.96
CA PHE A 81 11.78 14.32 8.29
C PHE A 81 10.85 15.43 8.80
N HIS A 82 10.46 16.35 7.90
CA HIS A 82 9.50 17.38 8.26
C HIS A 82 8.13 16.76 8.62
N TRP A 83 7.64 15.84 7.80
CA TRP A 83 6.38 15.14 8.04
C TRP A 83 6.38 14.35 9.35
N THR A 84 7.45 13.61 9.66
CA THR A 84 7.57 12.88 10.93
C THR A 84 7.55 13.84 12.11
N THR A 85 8.22 14.98 12.01
CA THR A 85 8.21 16.02 13.05
C THR A 85 6.81 16.54 13.30
N VAL A 86 6.05 16.85 12.24
CA VAL A 86 4.64 17.29 12.34
C VAL A 86 3.77 16.21 12.98
N CYS A 87 3.94 14.94 12.59
CA CYS A 87 3.22 13.82 13.20
C CYS A 87 3.53 13.71 14.70
N THR A 88 4.80 13.87 15.11
CA THR A 88 5.17 13.88 16.53
C THR A 88 4.48 15.01 17.28
N HIS A 89 4.43 16.22 16.73
CA HIS A 89 3.71 17.34 17.34
C HIS A 89 2.19 17.10 17.44
N ALA A 90 1.58 16.54 16.40
CA ALA A 90 0.15 16.23 16.39
C ALA A 90 -0.20 15.19 17.46
N LEU A 91 0.63 14.15 17.62
CA LEU A 91 0.47 13.15 18.67
C LEU A 91 0.62 13.76 20.08
N ALA A 92 1.62 14.61 20.28
CA ALA A 92 1.83 15.28 21.56
C ALA A 92 0.68 16.22 21.94
N ALA A 93 0.11 16.94 20.97
CA ALA A 93 -1.06 17.80 21.18
C ALA A 93 -2.29 16.97 21.58
N HIS A 94 -2.56 15.87 20.86
CA HIS A 94 -3.66 14.96 21.18
C HIS A 94 -3.53 14.35 22.59
N ASP A 95 -2.33 13.93 22.98
CA ASP A 95 -2.08 13.41 24.34
C ASP A 95 -2.25 14.48 25.42
N SER A 96 -1.94 15.75 25.11
CA SER A 96 -2.11 16.87 26.04
C SER A 96 -3.60 17.24 26.25
N GLU A 97 -4.43 17.13 25.21
CA GLU A 97 -5.88 17.33 25.31
C GLU A 97 -6.56 16.22 26.13
N LEU A 98 -6.08 14.98 26.01
CA LEU A 98 -6.53 13.85 26.82
C LEU A 98 -6.18 13.99 28.31
N ALA A 99 -5.17 14.77 28.66
CA ALA A 99 -4.82 15.04 30.07
C ALA A 99 -5.80 16.02 30.76
N TYR A 100 -6.62 16.76 29.99
CA TYR A 100 -7.59 17.74 30.50
C TYR A 100 -9.06 17.30 30.37
N GLY A 101 -9.35 16.20 29.67
CA GLY A 101 -10.69 15.61 29.53
C GLY A 101 -10.81 14.25 30.23
N GLU A 102 -12.03 13.87 30.60
CA GLU A 102 -12.39 12.52 31.10
C GLU A 102 -11.71 11.41 30.27
N PRO A 103 -11.36 10.25 30.90
CA PRO A 103 -10.43 9.27 30.34
C PRO A 103 -11.02 8.58 29.10
N SER A 104 -10.86 9.23 27.95
CA SER A 104 -11.06 8.65 26.63
C SER A 104 -9.86 7.73 26.36
N VAL A 105 -10.14 6.50 25.95
CA VAL A 105 -9.13 5.49 25.63
C VAL A 105 -8.19 6.05 24.55
N ALA A 106 -7.02 6.51 24.97
CA ALA A 106 -6.00 7.03 24.07
C ALA A 106 -5.63 5.96 23.05
N LEU A 107 -5.52 6.32 21.76
CA LEU A 107 -5.02 5.44 20.70
C LEU A 107 -3.67 4.77 21.05
N ASN A 108 -2.84 5.48 21.83
CA ASN A 108 -1.59 4.97 22.39
C ASN A 108 -1.75 3.75 23.32
N SER A 109 -2.93 3.54 23.90
CA SER A 109 -3.27 2.35 24.70
C SER A 109 -3.45 1.12 23.81
N LEU A 110 -3.91 1.29 22.57
CA LEU A 110 -4.14 0.19 21.62
C LEU A 110 -2.84 -0.28 20.95
N LEU A 111 -1.88 0.62 20.73
CA LEU A 111 -0.55 0.26 20.22
C LEU A 111 0.29 -0.57 21.21
N LYS A 112 -0.05 -0.57 22.50
CA LYS A 112 0.60 -1.40 23.52
C LYS A 112 0.15 -2.88 23.49
N PHE A 113 -0.91 -3.22 22.75
CA PHE A 113 -1.46 -4.57 22.68
C PHE A 113 -1.02 -5.40 21.46
N THR A 114 -0.19 -4.84 20.58
CA THR A 114 0.49 -5.65 19.55
C THR A 114 1.77 -6.25 20.13
N LYS A 115 1.65 -7.47 20.67
CA LYS A 115 2.74 -8.42 20.93
C LYS A 115 2.42 -9.75 20.26
#